data_AF-A0A7J9RQ24-F1
#
_entry.id   AF-A0A7J9RQ24-F1
#
_cell.length_a   1.000
_cell.length_b   1.000
_cell.length_c   1.000
_cell.angle_alpha   90.00
_cell.angle_beta   90.00
_cell.angle_gamma   90.00
#
_symmetry.space_group_name_H-M   'P 1'
#
loop_
_entity.id
_entity.type
_entity.pdbx_description
1 polymer ?
#
loop_
_entity_poly.entity_id
_entity_poly.type
_entity_poly.pdbx_seq_one_letter_code
_entity_poly.pdbx_strand_id
1 'polypeptide(L)'
;MRNDRSAKISIQDAEIILDEAHISFKSCYYHRMMRKFQESTELAVKGLLKYLGIEYPRSHILGLIIKKEFSKIGLFSPDELKKLAYINDTLNDTLAFDREPGNLSSY
;
A
#
# COMPACT_ATOMS: atom_id res chain seq x y z
N MET A 1 -12.56 -1.68 -15.11
CA MET A 1 -13.78 -2.52 -14.98
C MET A 1 -14.02 -2.83 -13.52
N ARG A 2 -15.22 -2.57 -12.99
CA ARG A 2 -15.58 -2.86 -11.59
C ARG A 2 -15.57 -4.38 -11.36
N ASN A 3 -14.83 -4.84 -10.34
CA ASN A 3 -14.73 -6.27 -10.01
C ASN A 3 -14.80 -6.47 -8.50
N ASP A 4 -16.03 -6.59 -7.99
CA ASP A 4 -16.34 -6.65 -6.56
C ASP A 4 -15.75 -7.91 -5.90
N ARG A 5 -15.72 -9.04 -6.61
CA ARG A 5 -15.13 -10.29 -6.10
C ARG A 5 -13.62 -10.13 -5.90
N SER A 6 -12.92 -9.60 -6.90
CA SER A 6 -11.47 -9.39 -6.81
C SER A 6 -11.11 -8.28 -5.83
N ALA A 7 -11.97 -7.25 -5.70
CA ALA A 7 -11.84 -6.23 -4.69
C ALA A 7 -11.92 -6.81 -3.28
N LYS A 8 -12.95 -7.62 -3.02
CA LYS A 8 -13.15 -8.30 -1.72
C LYS A 8 -11.95 -9.17 -1.35
N ILE A 9 -11.45 -9.98 -2.28
CA ILE A 9 -10.26 -10.81 -2.05
C ILE A 9 -9.06 -9.94 -1.67
N SER A 10 -8.79 -8.86 -2.43
CA SER A 10 -7.67 -7.97 -2.13
C SER A 10 -7.79 -7.29 -0.75
N ILE A 11 -9.01 -6.95 -0.31
CA ILE A 11 -9.24 -6.40 1.03
C ILE A 11 -9.03 -7.46 2.11
N GLN A 12 -9.51 -8.70 1.91
CA GLN A 12 -9.31 -9.80 2.84
C GLN A 12 -7.82 -10.15 3.00
N ASP A 13 -7.06 -10.17 1.89
CA ASP A 13 -5.62 -10.40 1.94
C ASP A 13 -4.91 -9.27 2.69
N ALA A 14 -5.34 -8.02 2.49
CA ALA A 14 -4.80 -6.87 3.22
C ALA A 14 -5.00 -6.98 4.73
N GLU A 15 -6.17 -7.45 5.18
CA GLU A 15 -6.47 -7.69 6.60
C GLU A 15 -5.56 -8.77 7.20
N ILE A 16 -5.37 -9.89 6.49
CA ILE A 16 -4.48 -10.97 6.93
C ILE A 16 -3.04 -10.46 7.11
N ILE A 17 -2.54 -9.70 6.14
CA ILE A 17 -1.17 -9.16 6.18
C ILE A 17 -1.03 -8.12 7.29
N LEU A 18 -2.08 -7.35 7.59
CA LEU A 18 -2.09 -6.41 8.70
C LEU A 18 -1.92 -7.13 10.04
N ASP A 19 -2.64 -8.25 10.24
CA ASP A 19 -2.48 -9.09 11.43
C ASP A 19 -1.05 -9.63 11.56
N GLU A 20 -0.46 -10.04 10.43
CA GLU A 20 0.92 -10.46 10.41
C GLU A 20 1.93 -9.33 10.70
N ALA A 21 1.61 -8.08 10.33
CA ALA A 21 2.39 -6.90 10.68
C ALA A 21 2.35 -6.68 12.20
N HIS A 22 1.18 -6.81 12.83
CA HIS A 22 1.02 -6.74 14.28
C HIS A 22 1.80 -7.82 15.02
N ILE A 23 1.82 -9.06 14.50
CA ILE A 23 2.65 -10.14 15.07
C ILE A 23 4.14 -9.79 14.98
N SER A 24 4.57 -9.22 13.85
CA SER A 24 5.97 -8.81 13.64
C SER A 24 6.37 -7.66 14.58
N PHE A 25 5.45 -6.71 14.83
CA PHE A 25 5.64 -5.64 15.81
C PHE A 25 5.81 -6.18 17.22
N LYS A 26 4.92 -7.08 17.67
CA LYS A 26 5.00 -7.73 18.99
C LYS A 26 6.30 -8.51 19.19
N SER A 27 6.91 -8.96 18.09
CA SER A 27 8.18 -9.71 18.08
C SER A 27 9.41 -8.82 17.88
N CYS A 28 9.26 -7.49 17.90
CA CYS A 28 10.32 -6.51 17.65
C CYS A 28 11.00 -6.63 16.26
N TYR A 29 10.35 -7.27 15.29
CA TYR A 29 10.87 -7.40 13.92
C TYR A 29 10.44 -6.21 13.07
N TYR A 30 11.00 -5.04 13.37
CA TYR A 30 10.50 -3.78 12.83
C TYR A 30 10.60 -3.66 11.30
N HIS A 31 11.67 -4.15 10.68
CA HIS A 31 11.80 -4.17 9.21
C HIS A 31 10.70 -5.02 8.54
N ARG A 32 10.39 -6.18 9.14
CA ARG A 32 9.34 -7.07 8.63
C ARG A 32 7.96 -6.49 8.83
N MET A 33 7.72 -5.87 9.99
CA MET A 33 6.50 -5.13 10.28
C MET A 33 6.27 -4.03 9.23
N MET A 34 7.27 -3.20 8.93
CA MET A 34 7.15 -2.12 7.94
C MET A 34 6.77 -2.65 6.55
N ARG A 35 7.43 -3.72 6.07
CA ARG A 35 7.11 -4.34 4.77
C ARG A 35 5.68 -4.87 4.72
N LYS A 36 5.20 -5.51 5.79
CA LYS A 36 3.83 -6.02 5.83
C LYS A 36 2.78 -4.90 5.89
N PHE A 37 3.03 -3.84 6.65
CA PHE A 37 2.13 -2.67 6.63
C PHE A 37 2.03 -2.05 5.23
N GLN A 38 3.15 -2.01 4.50
CA GLN A 38 3.15 -1.57 3.12
C GLN A 38 2.28 -2.45 2.22
N GLU A 39 2.55 -3.75 2.24
CA GLU A 39 1.86 -4.70 1.38
C GLU A 39 0.35 -4.71 1.66
N SER A 40 -0.04 -4.65 2.94
CA SER A 40 -1.44 -4.50 3.37
C SER A 40 -2.06 -3.22 2.81
N THR A 41 -1.36 -2.08 2.91
CA THR A 41 -1.86 -0.79 2.40
C THR A 41 -2.03 -0.81 0.88
N GLU A 42 -1.05 -1.34 0.14
CA GLU A 42 -1.11 -1.46 -1.32
C GLU A 42 -2.27 -2.35 -1.76
N LEU A 43 -2.49 -3.49 -1.10
CA LEU A 43 -3.59 -4.40 -1.38
C LEU A 43 -4.96 -3.79 -1.07
N ALA A 44 -5.08 -3.08 0.06
CA ALA A 44 -6.32 -2.39 0.43
C ALA A 44 -6.68 -1.32 -0.61
N VAL A 45 -5.73 -0.48 -1.00
CA VAL A 45 -5.93 0.56 -2.03
C VAL A 45 -6.26 -0.08 -3.38
N LYS A 46 -5.56 -1.16 -3.76
CA LYS A 46 -5.86 -1.91 -5.00
C LYS A 46 -7.27 -2.50 -4.98
N GLY A 47 -7.72 -3.03 -3.84
CA GLY A 47 -9.07 -3.53 -3.64
C GLY A 47 -10.12 -2.43 -3.81
N LEU A 48 -9.91 -1.30 -3.14
CA LEU A 48 -10.75 -0.10 -3.27
C LEU A 48 -10.85 0.37 -4.71
N LEU A 49 -9.73 0.52 -5.43
CA LEU A 49 -9.74 0.96 -6.82
C LEU A 49 -10.52 0.00 -7.72
N LYS A 50 -10.35 -1.32 -7.54
CA LYS A 50 -11.13 -2.34 -8.27
C LYS A 50 -12.63 -2.26 -7.98
N TYR A 51 -13.01 -2.02 -6.72
CA TYR A 51 -14.41 -1.84 -6.32
C TYR A 51 -15.02 -0.60 -6.96
N LEU A 52 -14.24 0.47 -7.06
CA LEU A 52 -14.63 1.72 -7.70
C LEU A 52 -14.56 1.67 -9.23
N GLY A 53 -14.06 0.57 -9.80
CA GLY A 53 -13.87 0.40 -11.24
C GLY A 53 -12.74 1.22 -11.85
N ILE A 54 -11.86 1.79 -11.01
CA ILE A 54 -10.71 2.62 -11.39
C ILE A 54 -9.53 1.73 -11.73
N GLU A 55 -8.85 2.00 -12.84
CA GLU A 55 -7.65 1.26 -13.21
C GLU A 55 -6.49 1.56 -12.25
N TYR A 56 -5.84 0.50 -11.78
CA TYR A 56 -4.66 0.62 -10.95
C TYR A 56 -3.53 1.24 -11.78
N PRO A 57 -2.96 2.38 -11.37
CA PRO A 57 -1.89 3.01 -12.12
C PRO A 57 -0.62 2.17 -11.99
N ARG A 58 0.29 2.29 -12.96
CA ARG A 58 1.65 1.75 -12.76
C ARG A 58 2.22 2.36 -11.47
N SER A 59 2.95 1.53 -10.72
CA SER A 59 3.64 1.89 -9.48
C SER A 59 4.29 3.26 -9.61
N HIS A 60 4.33 4.05 -8.53
CA HIS A 60 4.74 5.47 -8.45
C HIS A 60 3.61 6.52 -8.48
N ILE A 61 2.38 6.21 -8.93
CA ILE A 61 1.28 7.21 -8.99
C ILE A 61 0.22 6.96 -7.90
N LEU A 62 0.39 5.96 -7.03
CA LEU A 62 -0.65 5.60 -6.05
C LEU A 62 -1.01 6.76 -5.10
N GLY A 63 -0.03 7.49 -4.58
CA GLY A 63 -0.26 8.67 -3.74
C GLY A 63 -1.06 9.77 -4.46
N LEU A 64 -0.81 9.97 -5.77
CA LEU A 64 -1.56 10.91 -6.60
C LEU A 64 -2.99 10.43 -6.88
N ILE A 65 -3.20 9.14 -7.11
CA ILE A 65 -4.53 8.56 -7.32
C ILE A 65 -5.34 8.56 -6.05
N ILE A 66 -4.73 8.26 -4.89
CA ILE A 66 -5.40 8.37 -3.58
C ILE A 66 -5.91 9.80 -3.39
N LYS A 67 -5.06 10.82 -3.59
CA LYS A 67 -5.48 12.22 -3.47
C LYS A 67 -6.58 12.61 -4.46
N LYS A 68 -6.46 12.18 -5.72
CA LYS A 68 -7.35 12.61 -6.82
C LYS A 68 -8.69 11.88 -6.82
N GLU A 69 -8.68 10.57 -6.65
CA GLU A 69 -9.87 9.75 -6.80
C GLU A 69 -10.59 9.58 -5.47
N PHE A 70 -9.89 9.33 -4.36
CA PHE A 70 -10.57 9.09 -3.07
C PHE A 70 -11.18 10.36 -2.46
N SER A 71 -10.65 11.54 -2.79
CA SER A 71 -11.26 12.82 -2.41
C SER A 71 -12.66 13.02 -3.01
N LYS A 72 -12.95 12.45 -4.19
CA LYS A 72 -14.25 12.56 -4.86
C LYS A 72 -15.34 11.68 -4.25
N ILE A 73 -14.93 10.67 -3.49
CA ILE A 73 -15.82 9.59 -3.00
C ILE A 73 -16.29 9.89 -1.58
N GLY A 74 -15.68 10.87 -0.91
CA GLY A 74 -16.06 11.28 0.44
C GLY A 74 -15.84 10.21 1.52
N LEU A 75 -15.15 9.11 1.19
CA LEU A 75 -14.88 7.99 2.10
C LEU A 75 -13.82 8.31 3.16
N PHE A 76 -12.94 9.26 2.88
CA PHE A 76 -11.82 9.62 3.72
C PHE A 76 -11.77 11.13 3.90
N SER A 77 -11.43 11.57 5.10
CA SER A 77 -11.10 12.96 5.38
C SER A 77 -9.81 13.38 4.64
N PRO A 78 -9.62 14.69 4.39
CA PRO A 78 -8.39 15.17 3.77
C PRO A 78 -7.10 14.75 4.50
N ASP A 79 -7.14 14.62 5.83
CA ASP A 79 -5.98 14.22 6.61
C ASP A 79 -5.72 12.70 6.54
N GLU A 80 -6.76 11.87 6.45
CA GLU A 80 -6.60 10.44 6.17
C GLU A 80 -6.01 10.21 4.77
N LEU A 81 -6.45 10.98 3.78
CA LEU A 81 -5.89 10.94 2.43
C LEU A 81 -4.42 11.36 2.41
N LYS A 82 -4.04 12.39 3.18
CA LYS A 82 -2.64 12.79 3.34
C LYS A 82 -1.82 11.68 4.00
N LYS A 83 -2.34 11.02 5.05
CA LYS A 83 -1.66 9.90 5.72
C LYS A 83 -1.46 8.73 4.77
N LEU A 84 -2.51 8.33 4.04
CA LEU A 84 -2.42 7.25 3.05
C LEU A 84 -1.42 7.56 1.94
N ALA A 85 -1.42 8.78 1.41
CA ALA A 85 -0.45 9.20 0.42
C ALA A 85 0.98 9.25 0.98
N TYR A 86 1.17 9.80 2.19
CA TYR A 86 2.47 9.86 2.86
C TYR A 86 3.04 8.46 3.13
N ILE A 87 2.21 7.56 3.62
CA ILE A 87 2.55 6.14 3.82
C ILE A 87 3.00 5.57 2.48
N ASN A 88 2.19 5.67 1.43
CA ASN A 88 2.55 5.15 0.11
C ASN A 88 3.85 5.75 -0.46
N ASP A 89 4.05 7.07 -0.35
CA ASP A 89 5.20 7.77 -0.95
C ASP A 89 6.50 7.43 -0.17
N THR A 90 6.47 7.49 1.16
CA THR A 90 7.59 7.09 2.03
C THR A 90 7.97 5.63 1.82
N LEU A 91 6.98 4.77 1.56
CA LEU A 91 7.17 3.35 1.33
C LEU A 91 7.68 3.03 -0.08
N ASN A 92 7.36 3.84 -1.11
CA ASN A 92 7.97 3.70 -2.43
C ASN A 92 9.47 4.02 -2.41
N ASP A 93 9.87 5.04 -1.67
CA ASP A 93 11.29 5.39 -1.49
C ASP A 93 12.04 4.30 -0.72
N THR A 94 11.39 3.67 0.27
CA THR A 94 11.98 2.56 1.04
C THR A 94 12.12 1.28 0.19
N LEU A 95 11.15 0.98 -0.69
CA LEU A 95 11.27 -0.14 -1.65
C LEU A 95 12.33 0.11 -2.73
N ALA A 96 12.54 1.36 -3.16
CA ALA A 96 13.62 1.69 -4.07
C ALA A 96 14.99 1.41 -3.43
N PHE A 97 15.13 1.72 -2.14
CA PHE A 97 16.32 1.41 -1.35
C PHE A 97 16.54 -0.10 -1.14
N ASP A 98 15.48 -0.86 -0.82
CA ASP A 98 15.57 -2.32 -0.61
C ASP A 98 15.77 -3.12 -1.92
N ARG A 99 15.58 -2.50 -3.09
CA ARG A 99 15.80 -3.12 -4.42
C ARG A 99 17.24 -3.01 -4.93
N GLU A 100 18.15 -2.36 -4.21
CA GLU A 100 19.59 -2.44 -4.47
C GLU A 100 20.33 -3.41 -3.53
N PRO A 101 20.28 -4.72 -3.78
CA PRO A 101 21.36 -5.61 -3.39
C PRO A 101 22.12 -6.02 -4.66
N GLY A 102 23.14 -5.26 -5.08
CA GLY A 102 23.88 -5.71 -6.28
C GLY A 102 24.94 -4.84 -6.94
N ASN A 103 25.53 -3.83 -6.30
CA ASN A 103 26.74 -3.22 -6.88
C ASN A 103 27.76 -2.78 -5.83
N LEU A 104 28.24 -3.74 -5.03
CA LEU A 104 29.53 -3.67 -4.38
C LEU A 104 30.32 -4.93 -4.71
N SER A 105 30.80 -4.99 -5.95
CA SER A 105 31.94 -5.82 -6.34
C SER A 105 33.00 -4.90 -6.95
N SER A 106 33.82 -4.33 -6.09
CA SER A 106 35.11 -3.75 -6.47
C SER A 106 36.08 -3.85 -5.29
N TYR A 107 36.62 -5.07 -5.12
CA TYR A 107 38.01 -5.33 -4.72
C TYR A 107 38.47 -6.59 -5.44
#